data_AF-M7YXD9-F1
#
_entry.id   AF-M7YXD9-F1
#
_cell.length_a   1.000
_cell.length_b   1.000
_cell.length_c   1.000
_cell.angle_alpha   90.00
_cell.angle_beta   90.00
_cell.angle_gamma   90.00
#
_symmetry.space_group_name_H-M   'P 1'
#
loop_
_entity.id
_entity.type
_entity.pdbx_description
1 polymer ?
#
loop_
_entity_poly.entity_id
_entity_poly.type
_entity_poly.pdbx_seq_one_letter_code
_entity_poly.pdbx_strand_id
1 'polypeptide(L)'
;MSSSKLIRSSLHGRSVVLPSVPWPYCDEVVNFYVSSTEEHDVGVSPAVNPRVLPAAASSNDTLQRGIVATNQTAQSVTSTLHIISDLVRDLNTCTGYYTTMASTVAAALDDLHAGRVVNATDKLNDALGAPSDCDILLSGVGVIGKVDRNPIRKENGENEKLVQLAINILNPPRS
;
A
#
# COMPACT_ATOMS: atom_id res chain seq x y z
N MET A 1 18.18 29.10 -19.38
CA MET A 1 17.20 28.21 -18.72
C MET A 1 16.01 28.05 -19.67
N SER A 2 15.88 26.91 -20.34
CA SER A 2 14.71 26.58 -21.16
C SER A 2 14.62 25.06 -21.22
N SER A 3 13.70 24.48 -20.44
CA SER A 3 13.46 23.04 -20.39
C SER A 3 12.40 22.66 -21.41
N SER A 4 12.76 21.67 -22.22
CA SER A 4 11.99 21.10 -23.31
C SER A 4 10.73 20.38 -22.83
N LYS A 5 9.64 20.62 -23.58
CA LYS A 5 8.32 19.99 -23.47
C LYS A 5 8.39 18.49 -23.80
N LEU A 6 7.69 17.67 -23.01
CA LEU A 6 7.24 16.35 -23.43
C LEU A 6 5.72 16.27 -23.24
N ILE A 7 5.09 15.85 -24.32
CA ILE A 7 3.69 15.97 -24.69
C ILE A 7 2.83 15.07 -23.80
N ARG A 8 1.88 15.65 -23.06
CA ARG A 8 0.70 14.90 -22.59
C ARG A 8 -0.45 15.16 -23.54
N SER A 9 -0.90 14.08 -24.18
CA SER A 9 -2.05 14.05 -25.06
C SER A 9 -3.26 14.70 -24.40
N SER A 10 -3.89 15.56 -25.18
CA SER A 10 -5.15 16.24 -24.91
C SER A 10 -6.29 15.22 -24.83
N LEU A 11 -6.94 15.13 -23.68
CA LEU A 11 -8.31 14.63 -23.56
C LEU A 11 -9.15 15.81 -23.06
N HIS A 12 -9.77 16.52 -24.00
CA HIS A 12 -10.76 17.55 -23.73
C HIS A 12 -12.04 16.89 -23.22
N GLY A 13 -12.13 16.67 -21.91
CA GLY A 13 -13.40 16.40 -21.22
C GLY A 13 -13.88 17.66 -20.52
N ARG A 14 -15.14 18.06 -20.74
CA ARG A 14 -15.77 19.12 -19.94
C ARG A 14 -15.86 18.63 -18.49
N SER A 15 -15.13 19.28 -17.59
CA SER A 15 -15.25 19.07 -16.15
C SER A 15 -16.55 19.72 -15.67
N VAL A 16 -17.57 18.91 -15.38
CA VAL A 16 -18.78 19.38 -14.69
C VAL A 16 -18.49 19.30 -13.20
N VAL A 17 -18.34 20.46 -12.56
CA VAL A 17 -18.24 20.55 -11.10
C VAL A 17 -19.61 20.21 -10.52
N LEU A 18 -19.75 19.01 -9.97
CA LEU A 18 -20.95 18.63 -9.22
C LEU A 18 -20.90 19.25 -7.81
N PRO A 19 -22.05 19.64 -7.23
CA PRO A 19 -22.09 20.18 -5.89
C PRO A 19 -21.61 19.15 -4.86
N SER A 20 -20.78 19.62 -3.94
CA SER A 20 -20.22 18.87 -2.82
C SER A 20 -21.33 18.30 -1.95
N VAL A 21 -21.35 16.98 -1.76
CA VAL A 21 -22.20 16.33 -0.75
C VAL A 21 -21.36 16.21 0.53
N PRO A 22 -21.74 16.88 1.64
CA PRO A 22 -21.02 16.74 2.90
C PRO A 22 -21.15 15.30 3.41
N TRP A 23 -20.02 14.60 3.56
CA TRP A 23 -19.96 13.34 4.27
C TRP A 23 -19.74 13.62 5.76
N PRO A 24 -20.53 13.04 6.68
CA PRO A 24 -20.49 13.41 8.10
C PRO A 24 -19.26 12.92 8.88
N TYR A 25 -18.30 12.21 8.25
CA TYR A 25 -17.16 11.59 8.97
C TYR A 25 -15.78 11.73 8.30
N CYS A 26 -15.65 12.44 7.18
CA CYS A 26 -14.35 12.75 6.58
C CYS A 26 -14.34 14.22 6.18
N ASP A 27 -13.44 15.02 6.74
CA ASP A 27 -13.19 16.42 6.33
C ASP A 27 -12.52 16.53 4.93
N GLU A 28 -12.76 15.56 4.04
CA GLU A 28 -12.17 15.52 2.70
C GLU A 28 -13.27 15.55 1.62
N VAL A 29 -13.20 16.58 0.77
CA VAL A 29 -14.13 16.79 -0.35
C VAL A 29 -13.77 15.83 -1.47
N VAL A 30 -14.60 14.80 -1.69
CA VAL A 30 -14.44 13.87 -2.82
C VAL A 30 -15.01 14.52 -4.08
N ASN A 31 -14.12 14.85 -5.03
CA ASN A 31 -14.52 15.33 -6.35
C ASN A 31 -14.96 14.15 -7.23
N PHE A 32 -16.22 14.16 -7.66
CA PHE A 32 -16.77 13.19 -8.59
C PHE A 32 -16.52 13.65 -10.03
N TYR A 33 -15.89 12.79 -10.85
CA TYR A 33 -15.71 13.02 -12.28
C TYR A 33 -16.60 12.05 -13.05
N VAL A 34 -17.46 12.59 -13.92
CA VAL A 34 -18.19 11.81 -14.93
C VAL A 34 -17.53 12.09 -16.27
N SER A 35 -17.04 11.06 -16.95
CA SER A 35 -16.63 11.16 -18.35
C SER A 35 -17.82 10.80 -19.23
N SER A 36 -18.41 11.78 -19.90
CA SER A 36 -19.46 11.55 -20.92
C SER A 36 -18.92 11.93 -22.30
N THR A 37 -18.81 10.95 -23.18
CA THR A 37 -18.54 11.15 -24.61
C THR A 37 -19.85 11.08 -25.37
N GLU A 38 -20.54 12.21 -25.59
CA GLU A 38 -21.49 12.34 -26.70
C GLU A 38 -21.51 13.79 -27.21
N GLU A 39 -21.02 13.97 -28.44
CA GLU A 39 -21.30 15.13 -29.30
C GLU A 39 -22.80 15.15 -29.64
N HIS A 40 -23.42 16.34 -29.70
CA HIS A 40 -24.35 16.75 -30.76
C HIS A 40 -24.49 18.27 -30.75
N ASP A 41 -24.21 18.86 -31.92
CA ASP A 41 -24.37 20.27 -32.29
C ASP A 41 -25.85 20.69 -32.40
N VAL A 42 -26.18 21.93 -32.00
CA VAL A 42 -27.05 22.91 -32.71
C VAL A 42 -26.98 24.24 -31.93
N GLY A 43 -26.56 25.33 -32.59
CA GLY A 43 -26.53 26.68 -32.03
C GLY A 43 -27.84 27.47 -32.19
N VAL A 44 -28.09 28.46 -31.31
CA VAL A 44 -28.74 29.78 -31.54
C VAL A 44 -28.40 30.72 -30.34
N SER A 45 -28.24 32.02 -30.64
CA SER A 45 -27.79 33.14 -29.78
C SER A 45 -28.90 33.72 -28.83
N PRO A 46 -28.68 34.79 -28.03
CA PRO A 46 -28.98 34.84 -26.58
C PRO A 46 -30.28 35.59 -26.19
N ALA A 47 -30.88 35.24 -25.05
CA ALA A 47 -31.88 36.08 -24.38
C ALA A 47 -31.93 35.90 -22.85
N VAL A 48 -31.70 37.03 -22.17
CA VAL A 48 -32.06 37.53 -20.83
C VAL A 48 -32.83 36.60 -19.84
N ASN A 49 -32.26 36.50 -18.63
CA ASN A 49 -32.73 35.92 -17.35
C ASN A 49 -34.09 36.50 -16.87
N PRO A 50 -34.98 35.77 -16.12
CA PRO A 50 -34.76 35.57 -14.68
C PRO A 50 -35.39 34.29 -14.06
N ARG A 51 -34.93 33.94 -12.85
CA ARG A 51 -35.39 32.85 -11.95
C ARG A 51 -34.97 31.43 -12.35
N VAL A 52 -33.74 31.08 -11.97
CA VAL A 52 -33.44 29.70 -11.61
C VAL A 52 -34.09 29.45 -10.24
N LEU A 53 -35.30 28.88 -10.23
CA LEU A 53 -35.76 28.11 -9.08
C LEU A 53 -34.68 27.06 -8.79
N PRO A 54 -34.32 26.76 -7.53
CA PRO A 54 -33.45 25.63 -7.26
C PRO A 54 -34.20 24.41 -7.81
N ALA A 55 -33.72 23.87 -8.94
CA ALA A 55 -34.25 22.65 -9.48
C ALA A 55 -34.13 21.63 -8.35
N ALA A 56 -35.27 21.17 -7.82
CA ALA A 56 -35.29 20.03 -6.92
C ALA A 56 -34.54 18.93 -7.66
N ALA A 57 -33.33 18.61 -7.18
CA ALA A 57 -32.50 17.59 -7.81
C ALA A 57 -33.40 16.36 -7.96
N SER A 58 -33.64 15.94 -9.20
CA SER A 58 -34.67 14.96 -9.45
C SER A 58 -34.31 13.66 -8.70
N SER A 59 -35.31 12.86 -8.33
CA SER A 59 -35.05 11.55 -7.72
C SER A 59 -34.13 10.69 -8.60
N ASN A 60 -34.20 10.88 -9.92
CA ASN A 60 -33.33 10.25 -10.91
C ASN A 60 -31.86 10.71 -10.79
N ASP A 61 -31.62 12.01 -10.63
CA ASP A 61 -30.27 12.56 -10.40
C ASP A 61 -29.67 12.02 -9.10
N THR A 62 -30.49 11.88 -8.06
CA THR A 62 -30.06 11.35 -6.77
C THR A 62 -29.76 9.85 -6.84
N LEU A 63 -30.62 9.09 -7.52
CA LEU A 63 -30.40 7.66 -7.77
C LEU A 63 -29.10 7.43 -8.56
N GLN A 64 -28.89 8.17 -9.65
CA GLN A 64 -27.70 8.02 -10.48
C GLN A 64 -26.41 8.37 -9.71
N ARG A 65 -26.42 9.45 -8.92
CA ARG A 65 -25.30 9.78 -8.03
C ARG A 65 -25.05 8.69 -6.99
N GLY A 66 -26.12 8.13 -6.41
CA GLY A 66 -26.03 7.02 -5.48
C GLY A 66 -25.35 5.80 -6.11
N ILE A 67 -25.77 5.40 -7.31
CA ILE A 67 -25.17 4.28 -8.06
C ILE A 67 -23.68 4.51 -8.30
N VAL A 68 -23.28 5.71 -8.77
CA VAL A 68 -21.87 6.04 -9.01
C VAL A 68 -21.04 5.94 -7.72
N ALA A 69 -21.53 6.55 -6.63
CA ALA A 69 -20.84 6.51 -5.34
C ALA A 69 -20.73 5.09 -4.78
N THR A 70 -21.79 4.28 -4.89
CA THR A 70 -21.77 2.87 -4.46
C THR A 70 -20.79 2.05 -5.31
N ASN A 71 -20.74 2.24 -6.63
CA ASN A 71 -19.78 1.55 -7.49
C ASN A 71 -18.34 1.89 -7.13
N GLN A 72 -18.04 3.17 -6.87
CA GLN A 72 -16.70 3.58 -6.43
C GLN A 72 -16.36 3.00 -5.05
N THR A 73 -17.33 2.95 -4.14
CA THR A 73 -17.16 2.30 -2.83
C THR A 73 -16.86 0.81 -2.98
N ALA A 74 -17.58 0.10 -3.84
CA ALA A 74 -17.35 -1.32 -4.11
C ALA A 74 -15.95 -1.58 -4.68
N GLN A 75 -15.47 -0.71 -5.57
CA GLN A 75 -14.10 -0.77 -6.09
C GLN A 75 -13.07 -0.53 -5.00
N SER A 76 -13.27 0.49 -4.15
CA SER A 76 -12.39 0.78 -3.02
C SER A 76 -12.33 -0.39 -2.04
N VAL A 77 -13.48 -0.96 -1.65
CA VAL A 77 -13.55 -2.14 -0.77
C VAL A 77 -12.82 -3.34 -1.39
N THR A 78 -13.02 -3.59 -2.68
CA THR A 78 -12.35 -4.67 -3.40
C THR A 78 -10.83 -4.48 -3.40
N SER A 79 -10.36 -3.25 -3.64
CA SER A 79 -8.93 -2.91 -3.59
C SER A 79 -8.36 -3.13 -2.18
N THR A 80 -9.05 -2.67 -1.14
CA THR A 80 -8.63 -2.88 0.26
C THR A 80 -8.56 -4.37 0.61
N LEU A 81 -9.50 -5.19 0.16
CA LEU A 81 -9.46 -6.64 0.39
C LEU A 81 -8.25 -7.30 -0.27
N HIS A 82 -7.88 -6.88 -1.49
CA HIS A 82 -6.66 -7.37 -2.14
C HIS A 82 -5.41 -7.01 -1.33
N ILE A 83 -5.34 -5.77 -0.84
CA ILE A 83 -4.24 -5.30 0.01
C ILE A 83 -4.10 -6.15 1.28
N ILE A 84 -5.22 -6.41 1.96
CA ILE A 84 -5.23 -7.23 3.18
C ILE A 84 -4.81 -8.67 2.86
N SER A 85 -5.35 -9.25 1.78
CA SER A 85 -5.02 -10.62 1.38
C SER A 85 -3.54 -10.78 1.05
N ASP A 86 -2.96 -9.82 0.32
CA ASP A 86 -1.52 -9.83 0.02
C ASP A 86 -0.68 -9.70 1.29
N LEU A 87 -1.04 -8.79 2.20
CA LEU A 87 -0.32 -8.61 3.46
C LEU A 87 -0.38 -9.88 4.33
N VAL A 88 -1.54 -10.53 4.43
CA VAL A 88 -1.70 -11.79 5.18
C VAL A 88 -0.83 -12.89 4.58
N ARG A 89 -0.78 -13.01 3.25
CA ARG A 89 0.09 -13.98 2.57
C ARG A 89 1.57 -13.72 2.88
N ASP A 90 1.98 -12.47 2.81
CA ASP A 90 3.38 -12.10 3.05
C ASP A 90 3.77 -12.32 4.53
N LEU A 91 2.88 -12.00 5.48
CA LEU A 91 3.07 -12.29 6.91
C LEU A 91 3.13 -13.80 7.21
N ASN A 92 2.33 -14.61 6.51
CA ASN A 92 2.43 -16.07 6.62
C ASN A 92 3.77 -16.60 6.11
N THR A 93 4.33 -15.97 5.07
CA THR A 93 5.67 -16.32 4.57
C THR A 93 6.74 -15.94 5.59
N CYS A 94 6.66 -14.74 6.17
CA CYS A 94 7.52 -14.32 7.27
C CYS A 94 7.43 -15.23 8.49
N THR A 95 6.23 -15.75 8.80
CA THR A 95 6.04 -16.73 9.89
C THR A 95 6.87 -17.99 9.63
N GLY A 96 6.96 -18.43 8.38
CA GLY A 96 7.84 -19.52 7.96
C GLY A 96 9.33 -19.19 8.20
N TYR A 97 9.79 -18.01 7.78
CA TYR A 97 11.17 -17.56 8.03
C TYR A 97 11.50 -17.55 9.53
N TYR A 98 10.62 -17.00 10.36
CA TYR A 98 10.82 -16.93 11.80
C TYR A 98 10.73 -18.29 12.50
N THR A 99 9.92 -19.21 12.00
CA THR A 99 9.86 -20.59 12.52
C THR A 99 11.18 -21.32 12.27
N THR A 100 11.75 -21.17 11.08
CA THR A 100 13.07 -21.71 10.74
C THR A 100 14.15 -21.05 11.60
N MET A 101 14.15 -19.72 11.69
CA MET A 101 15.09 -18.95 12.52
C MET A 101 15.05 -19.41 13.98
N ALA A 102 13.87 -19.57 14.57
CA ALA A 102 13.71 -20.03 15.95
C ALA A 102 14.30 -21.44 16.15
N SER A 103 14.07 -22.35 15.20
CA SER A 103 14.62 -23.71 15.23
C SER A 103 16.16 -23.70 15.13
N THR A 104 16.71 -22.86 14.25
CA THR A 104 18.16 -22.71 14.07
C THR A 104 18.83 -22.11 15.31
N VAL A 105 18.21 -21.10 15.93
CA VAL A 105 18.71 -20.48 17.18
C VAL A 105 18.67 -21.48 18.33
N ALA A 106 17.61 -22.28 18.45
CA ALA A 106 17.53 -23.34 19.46
C ALA A 106 18.66 -24.38 19.26
N ALA A 107 18.91 -24.81 18.03
CA ALA A 107 20.01 -25.73 17.73
C ALA A 107 21.40 -25.11 17.98
N ALA A 108 21.57 -23.80 17.77
CA ALA A 108 22.79 -23.09 18.14
C ALA A 108 23.00 -23.09 19.66
N LEU A 109 21.93 -22.91 20.43
CA LEU A 109 21.99 -22.99 21.90
C LEU A 109 22.38 -24.39 22.39
N ASP A 110 21.87 -25.46 21.77
CA ASP A 110 22.27 -26.83 22.07
C ASP A 110 23.76 -27.08 21.79
N ASP A 111 24.30 -26.48 20.72
CA ASP A 111 25.73 -26.52 20.42
C ASP A 111 26.55 -25.77 21.46
N LEU A 112 26.10 -24.61 21.92
CA LEU A 112 26.76 -23.85 22.98
C LEU A 112 26.78 -24.61 24.31
N HIS A 113 25.66 -25.22 24.71
CA HIS A 113 25.60 -26.06 25.91
C HIS A 113 26.58 -27.25 25.86
N ALA A 114 26.90 -27.74 24.66
CA ALA A 114 27.87 -28.80 24.45
C ALA A 114 29.30 -28.30 24.15
N GLY A 115 29.55 -26.98 24.25
CA GLY A 115 30.87 -26.37 24.00
C GLY A 115 31.27 -26.28 22.52
N ARG A 116 30.35 -26.53 21.58
CA ARG A 116 30.60 -26.52 20.13
C ARG A 116 30.44 -25.11 19.53
N VAL A 117 31.33 -24.18 19.91
CA VAL A 117 31.22 -22.75 19.56
C VAL A 117 31.20 -22.48 18.05
N VAL A 118 32.00 -23.19 17.26
CA VAL A 118 32.03 -23.02 15.80
C VAL A 118 30.68 -23.39 15.18
N ASN A 119 30.13 -24.56 15.52
CA ASN A 119 28.83 -25.00 15.02
C ASN A 119 27.68 -24.06 15.42
N ALA A 120 27.73 -23.50 16.62
CA ALA A 120 26.76 -22.51 17.06
C ALA A 120 26.87 -21.21 16.27
N THR A 121 28.10 -20.76 16.00
CA THR A 121 28.36 -19.55 15.20
C THR A 121 27.85 -19.71 13.78
N ASP A 122 28.10 -20.85 13.14
CA ASP A 122 27.60 -21.14 11.79
C ASP A 122 26.07 -21.07 11.74
N LYS A 123 25.38 -21.72 12.69
CA LYS A 123 23.91 -21.66 12.80
C LYS A 123 23.39 -20.24 13.04
N LEU A 124 24.07 -19.44 13.86
CA LEU A 124 23.66 -18.05 14.08
C LEU A 124 23.83 -17.21 12.80
N ASN A 125 24.87 -17.45 12.00
CA ASN A 125 24.99 -16.80 10.67
C ASN A 125 23.83 -17.21 9.75
N ASP A 126 23.43 -18.48 9.74
CA ASP A 126 22.27 -18.94 8.97
C ASP A 126 20.96 -18.28 9.43
N ALA A 127 20.82 -18.01 10.74
CA ALA A 127 19.64 -17.36 11.31
C ALA A 127 19.56 -15.85 10.98
N LEU A 128 20.67 -15.21 10.61
CA LEU A 128 20.75 -13.76 10.40
C LEU A 128 19.91 -13.27 9.21
N GLY A 129 19.69 -14.11 8.19
CA GLY A 129 18.98 -13.71 6.96
C GLY A 129 17.47 -13.53 7.14
N ALA A 130 16.84 -14.29 8.04
CA ALA A 130 15.37 -14.35 8.14
C ALA A 130 14.67 -13.00 8.40
N PRO A 131 15.16 -12.12 9.29
CA PRO A 131 14.56 -10.80 9.49
C PRO A 131 14.62 -9.90 8.24
N SER A 132 15.75 -9.94 7.51
CA SER A 132 15.95 -9.15 6.30
C SER A 132 15.08 -9.65 5.14
N ASP A 133 15.01 -10.97 4.94
CA ASP A 133 14.13 -11.58 3.93
C ASP A 133 12.66 -11.24 4.17
N CYS A 134 12.23 -11.20 5.43
CA CYS A 134 10.90 -10.76 5.79
C CYS A 134 10.68 -9.25 5.51
N ASP A 135 11.67 -8.41 5.84
CA ASP A 135 11.59 -6.96 5.58
C ASP A 135 11.48 -6.66 4.08
N ILE A 136 12.27 -7.33 3.24
CA ILE A 136 12.23 -7.20 1.78
C ILE A 136 10.85 -7.56 1.25
N LEU A 137 10.31 -8.70 1.69
CA LEU A 137 9.00 -9.19 1.24
C LEU A 137 7.88 -8.20 1.59
N LEU A 138 7.81 -7.75 2.84
CA LEU A 138 6.75 -6.87 3.34
C LEU A 138 6.88 -5.43 2.82
N SER A 139 8.12 -4.98 2.58
CA SER A 139 8.39 -3.69 1.94
C SER A 139 8.04 -3.69 0.45
N GLY A 140 7.96 -4.89 -0.16
CA GLY A 140 7.72 -5.01 -1.60
C GLY A 140 8.88 -4.53 -2.46
N VAL A 141 10.10 -4.57 -1.93
CA VAL A 141 11.30 -4.13 -2.68
C VAL A 141 11.39 -4.93 -3.98
N GLY A 142 11.51 -4.21 -5.10
CA GLY A 142 11.58 -4.80 -6.44
C GLY A 142 10.23 -5.11 -7.09
N VAL A 143 9.09 -4.83 -6.43
CA VAL A 143 7.75 -5.05 -6.99
C VAL A 143 7.11 -3.72 -7.40
N ILE A 144 6.89 -3.53 -8.70
CA ILE A 144 6.25 -2.32 -9.24
C ILE A 144 4.82 -2.20 -8.70
N GLY A 145 4.49 -1.04 -8.13
CA GLY A 145 3.14 -0.74 -7.64
C GLY A 145 2.82 -1.30 -6.24
N LYS A 146 3.75 -2.00 -5.59
CA LYS A 146 3.60 -2.39 -4.19
C LYS A 146 4.05 -1.24 -3.29
N VAL A 147 3.23 -0.89 -2.32
CA VAL A 147 3.55 0.10 -1.29
C VAL A 147 4.14 -0.64 -0.10
N ASP A 148 5.15 -0.04 0.53
CA ASP A 148 5.71 -0.53 1.79
C ASP A 148 4.62 -0.60 2.87
N ARG A 149 4.43 -1.80 3.43
CA ARG A 149 3.39 -2.09 4.42
C ARG A 149 3.95 -2.94 5.56
N ASN A 150 5.26 -2.90 5.83
CA ASN A 150 5.85 -3.76 6.86
C ASN A 150 5.38 -3.36 8.27
N PRO A 151 4.53 -4.18 8.94
CA PRO A 151 4.05 -3.87 10.29
C PRO A 151 5.03 -4.32 11.38
N ILE A 152 6.07 -5.09 11.04
CA ILE A 152 7.06 -5.68 11.97
C ILE A 152 8.50 -5.23 11.67
N ARG A 153 8.67 -4.10 10.97
CA ARG A 153 9.98 -3.56 10.57
C ARG A 153 10.93 -3.40 11.76
N LYS A 154 10.40 -2.94 12.89
CA LYS A 154 11.16 -2.72 14.11
C LYS A 154 11.67 -4.04 14.67
N GLU A 155 10.78 -5.03 14.78
CA GLU A 155 11.04 -6.37 15.29
C GLU A 155 12.06 -7.09 14.39
N ASN A 156 11.97 -6.93 13.07
CA ASN A 156 12.96 -7.45 12.14
C ASN A 156 14.36 -6.89 12.45
N GLY A 157 14.47 -5.56 12.54
CA GLY A 157 15.74 -4.91 12.84
C GLY A 157 16.31 -5.21 14.23
N GLU A 158 15.45 -5.46 15.23
CA GLU A 158 15.87 -5.88 16.57
C GLU A 158 16.41 -7.31 16.58
N ASN A 159 15.72 -8.24 15.91
CA ASN A 159 16.14 -9.63 15.81
C ASN A 159 17.47 -9.79 15.07
N GLU A 160 17.67 -9.06 13.97
CA GLU A 160 18.93 -9.04 13.23
C GLU A 160 20.09 -8.57 14.12
N LYS A 161 19.90 -7.48 14.87
CA LYS A 161 20.91 -6.94 15.80
C LYS A 161 21.26 -7.93 16.91
N LEU A 162 20.26 -8.63 17.46
CA LEU A 162 20.47 -9.62 18.53
C LEU A 162 21.27 -10.83 18.03
N VAL A 163 20.95 -11.36 16.85
CA VAL A 163 21.72 -12.45 16.25
C VAL A 163 23.14 -11.99 15.94
N GLN A 164 23.32 -10.81 15.35
CA GLN A 164 24.64 -10.26 15.06
C GLN A 164 25.47 -10.05 16.33
N LEU A 165 24.85 -9.58 17.41
CA LEU A 165 25.51 -9.46 18.71
C LEU A 165 26.01 -10.81 19.22
N ALA A 166 25.18 -11.86 19.13
CA ALA A 166 25.57 -13.20 19.53
C ALA A 166 26.78 -13.71 18.70
N ILE A 167 26.76 -13.53 17.38
CA ILE A 167 27.88 -13.88 16.49
C ILE A 167 29.16 -13.17 16.92
N ASN A 168 29.10 -11.85 17.16
CA ASN A 168 30.26 -11.04 17.54
C ASN A 168 30.86 -11.46 18.89
N ILE A 169 30.05 -11.96 19.82
CA ILE A 169 30.51 -12.49 21.11
C ILE A 169 31.24 -13.82 20.92
N LEU A 170 30.71 -14.72 20.07
CA LEU A 170 31.28 -16.05 19.84
C LEU A 170 32.51 -16.03 18.93
N ASN A 171 32.59 -15.06 18.03
CA ASN A 171 33.69 -14.89 17.07
C ASN A 171 34.14 -13.42 17.03
N PRO A 172 34.87 -12.95 18.05
CA PRO A 172 35.28 -11.56 18.13
C PRO A 172 36.24 -11.20 16.98
N PRO A 173 36.14 -9.97 16.43
CA PRO A 173 37.08 -9.51 15.41
C PRO A 173 38.51 -9.55 15.95
N ARG A 174 39.45 -10.08 15.16
CA ARG A 174 40.86 -10.10 15.52
C ARG A 174 41.38 -8.66 15.58
N SER A 175 41.93 -8.27 16.72
CA SER A 175 42.62 -6.99 16.95
C SER A 175 43.95 -6.93 16.24
#